data_AF-A0A8B7K7L2-F1
#
_entry.id   AF-A0A8B7K7L2-F1
#
_cell.length_a   1.000
_cell.length_b   1.000
_cell.length_c   1.000
_cell.angle_alpha   90.00
_cell.angle_beta   90.00
_cell.angle_gamma   90.00
#
_symmetry.space_group_name_H-M   'P 1'
#
loop_
_entity.id
_entity.type
_entity.pdbx_description
1 polymer ?
#
loop_
_entity_poly.entity_id
_entity_poly.type
_entity_poly.pdbx_seq_one_letter_code
_entity_poly.pdbx_strand_id
1 'polypeptide(L)'
;MLFTKKHTKKGLKKMQANNAKAMSAHAEAVKALGKPKEVKPEIPKGNSHKLSQLACIAHPKLRKRAHDRITKGLRLCWPKAKAQTKAAAAAAAQAQAPKGAQAPTKAPE
;
A
#
# COMPACT_ATOMS: atom_id res chain seq x y z
N MET A 1 62.19 4.83 -13.38
CA MET A 1 61.33 5.23 -12.24
C MET A 1 61.71 4.60 -10.87
N LEU A 2 62.79 3.81 -10.74
CA LEU A 2 63.10 3.12 -9.47
C LEU A 2 63.48 4.06 -8.31
N PHE A 3 64.09 5.21 -8.61
CA PHE A 3 64.53 6.18 -7.62
C PHE A 3 63.37 6.76 -6.79
N THR A 4 62.23 7.11 -7.40
CA THR A 4 61.08 7.66 -6.66
C THR A 4 60.50 6.63 -5.70
N LYS A 5 60.35 5.37 -6.16
CA LYS A 5 59.89 4.24 -5.33
C LYS A 5 60.79 4.01 -4.11
N LYS A 6 62.11 4.16 -4.27
CA LYS A 6 63.13 4.03 -3.20
C LYS A 6 62.99 5.10 -2.11
N HIS A 7 62.58 6.33 -2.45
CA HIS A 7 62.51 7.46 -1.51
C HIS A 7 61.10 7.71 -0.90
N THR A 8 60.08 6.94 -1.29
CA THR A 8 58.69 7.08 -0.79
C THR A 8 58.56 7.03 0.73
N LYS A 9 59.40 6.22 1.40
CA LYS A 9 59.35 6.03 2.85
C LYS A 9 59.63 7.33 3.63
N LYS A 10 60.39 8.26 3.05
CA LYS A 10 60.71 9.57 3.67
C LYS A 10 59.47 10.44 3.90
N GLY A 11 58.46 10.32 3.04
CA GLY A 11 57.22 11.11 3.12
C GLY A 11 56.04 10.40 3.78
N LEU A 12 56.21 9.14 4.19
CA LEU A 12 55.10 8.26 4.56
C LEU A 12 54.29 8.79 5.75
N LYS A 13 54.95 9.26 6.82
CA LYS A 13 54.25 9.80 8.01
C LYS A 13 53.40 11.04 7.69
N LYS A 14 53.90 11.92 6.82
CA LYS A 14 53.18 13.12 6.37
C LYS A 14 51.95 12.73 5.54
N MET A 15 52.10 11.74 4.66
CA MET A 15 51.01 11.21 3.85
C MET A 15 49.93 10.55 4.72
N GLN A 16 50.32 9.75 5.71
CA GLN A 16 49.38 9.10 6.62
C GLN A 16 48.55 10.12 7.44
N ALA A 17 49.21 11.16 7.97
CA ALA A 17 48.51 12.21 8.70
C ALA A 17 47.54 13.00 7.82
N ASN A 18 47.90 13.27 6.56
CA ASN A 18 47.00 13.94 5.61
C ASN A 18 45.80 13.04 5.24
N ASN A 19 46.04 11.76 4.99
CA ASN A 19 44.99 10.79 4.69
C ASN A 19 44.02 10.64 5.86
N ALA A 20 44.52 10.62 7.10
CA ALA A 20 43.68 10.58 8.29
C ALA A 20 42.78 11.82 8.40
N LYS A 21 43.33 13.02 8.16
CA LYS A 21 42.56 14.28 8.12
C LYS A 21 41.50 14.29 7.01
N ALA A 22 41.85 13.75 5.84
CA ALA A 22 40.91 13.65 4.72
C ALA A 22 39.75 12.68 5.04
N MET A 23 40.05 11.52 5.65
CA MET A 23 39.02 10.56 6.08
C MET A 23 38.12 11.13 7.16
N SER A 24 38.66 11.85 8.15
CA SER A 24 37.84 12.49 9.19
C SER A 24 36.94 13.59 8.61
N ALA A 25 37.45 14.41 7.68
CA ALA A 25 36.65 15.42 7.00
C ALA A 25 35.52 14.78 6.16
N HIS A 26 35.82 13.69 5.45
CA HIS A 26 34.82 12.94 4.69
C HIS A 26 33.73 12.34 5.60
N ALA A 27 34.11 11.77 6.75
CA ALA A 27 33.15 11.23 7.72
C ALA A 27 32.20 12.31 8.26
N GLU A 28 32.72 13.49 8.59
CA GLU A 28 31.89 14.63 9.02
C GLU A 28 30.97 15.14 7.89
N ALA A 29 31.47 15.20 6.66
CA ALA A 29 30.65 15.58 5.50
C ALA A 29 29.51 14.59 5.24
N VAL A 30 29.78 13.28 5.30
CA VAL A 30 28.76 12.24 5.16
C VAL A 30 27.74 12.33 6.30
N LYS A 31 28.19 12.57 7.53
CA LYS A 31 27.29 12.78 8.68
C LYS A 31 26.41 14.03 8.50
N ALA A 32 26.95 15.11 7.93
CA ALA A 32 26.19 16.32 7.62
C ALA A 32 25.20 16.14 6.46
N LEU A 33 25.50 15.28 5.48
CA LEU A 33 24.58 14.91 4.39
C LEU A 33 23.51 13.92 4.85
N GLY A 34 23.87 12.99 5.75
CA GLY A 34 22.96 12.01 6.33
C GLY A 34 21.96 12.63 7.29
N LYS A 35 22.30 13.79 7.88
CA LYS A 35 21.28 14.70 8.41
C LYS A 35 20.54 15.27 7.20
N PRO A 36 19.25 14.97 7.01
CA PRO A 36 18.51 15.57 5.91
C PRO A 36 18.58 17.07 6.10
N LYS A 37 19.35 17.74 5.22
CA LYS A 37 19.26 19.18 5.08
C LYS A 37 17.78 19.44 4.85
N GLU A 38 17.19 20.27 5.69
CA GLU A 38 15.78 20.68 5.74
C GLU A 38 15.37 21.48 4.48
N VAL A 39 16.03 21.20 3.36
CA VAL A 39 15.56 21.50 2.02
C VAL A 39 14.28 20.72 1.88
N LYS A 40 13.17 21.44 2.08
CA LYS A 40 11.83 21.05 1.69
C LYS A 40 11.97 20.24 0.41
N PRO A 41 11.66 18.93 0.40
CA PRO A 41 11.67 18.21 -0.84
C PRO A 41 10.65 18.94 -1.71
N GLU A 42 11.12 19.59 -2.77
CA GLU A 42 10.26 20.01 -3.86
C GLU A 42 9.75 18.72 -4.49
N ILE A 43 8.78 18.09 -3.83
CA ILE A 43 8.16 16.87 -4.30
C ILE A 43 7.56 17.27 -5.65
N PRO A 44 8.06 16.72 -6.77
CA PRO A 44 7.44 17.00 -8.05
C PRO A 44 6.01 16.50 -7.96
N LYS A 45 5.06 17.45 -7.94
CA LYS A 45 3.63 17.16 -8.05
C LYS A 45 3.41 16.57 -9.44
N GLY A 46 3.46 15.26 -9.60
CA GLY A 46 3.18 14.70 -10.91
C GLY A 46 3.68 13.30 -11.18
N ASN A 47 3.08 12.32 -10.53
CA ASN A 47 2.58 11.17 -11.26
C ASN A 47 1.30 10.71 -10.55
N SER A 48 0.24 10.48 -11.31
CA SER A 48 -0.95 9.87 -10.72
C SER A 48 -0.53 8.47 -10.25
N HIS A 49 -0.68 8.19 -8.96
CA HIS A 49 -0.31 6.91 -8.33
C HIS A 49 -0.79 5.69 -9.16
N LYS A 50 -1.91 5.84 -9.87
CA LYS A 50 -2.48 4.85 -10.80
C LYS A 50 -1.55 4.48 -11.97
N LEU A 51 -0.92 5.45 -12.65
CA LEU A 51 -0.03 5.15 -13.78
C LEU A 51 1.24 4.43 -13.33
N SER A 52 1.83 4.87 -12.22
CA SER A 52 2.99 4.21 -11.60
C SER A 52 2.64 2.78 -11.15
N GLN A 53 1.43 2.57 -10.64
CA GLN A 53 0.92 1.25 -10.27
C GLN A 53 0.76 0.33 -11.50
N LEU A 54 0.20 0.84 -12.60
CA LEU A 54 0.06 0.07 -13.85
C LEU A 54 1.41 -0.30 -14.46
N ALA A 55 2.37 0.62 -14.46
CA ALA A 55 3.73 0.34 -14.91
C ALA A 55 4.40 -0.78 -14.07
N CYS A 56 4.19 -0.76 -12.76
CA CYS A 56 4.71 -1.80 -11.85
C CYS A 56 4.05 -3.18 -12.10
N ILE A 57 2.75 -3.21 -12.44
CA ILE A 57 2.02 -4.44 -12.80
C ILE A 57 2.46 -4.98 -14.17
N ALA A 58 2.73 -4.11 -15.14
CA ALA A 58 3.22 -4.51 -16.46
C ALA A 58 4.69 -4.99 -16.42
N HIS A 59 5.47 -4.55 -15.41
CA HIS A 59 6.91 -4.80 -15.38
C HIS A 59 7.27 -6.27 -15.09
N PRO A 60 7.99 -6.97 -15.99
CA PRO A 60 8.14 -8.42 -15.96
C PRO A 60 8.87 -8.96 -14.72
N LYS A 61 9.78 -8.19 -14.11
CA LYS A 61 10.51 -8.62 -12.89
C LYS A 61 9.75 -8.33 -11.60
N LEU A 62 8.91 -7.29 -11.58
CA LEU A 62 8.24 -6.78 -10.37
C LEU A 62 6.78 -7.27 -10.26
N ARG A 63 6.19 -7.72 -11.38
CA ARG A 63 4.78 -8.09 -11.47
C ARG A 63 4.34 -9.33 -10.69
N LYS A 64 5.26 -10.21 -10.27
CA LYS A 64 4.92 -11.53 -9.70
C LYS A 64 3.93 -11.42 -8.53
N ARG A 65 4.29 -10.66 -7.50
CA ARG A 65 3.46 -10.47 -6.30
C ARG A 65 2.17 -9.70 -6.58
N ALA A 66 2.20 -8.74 -7.51
CA ALA A 66 1.04 -7.96 -7.88
C ALA A 66 0.00 -8.83 -8.61
N HIS A 67 0.46 -9.62 -9.58
CA HIS A 67 -0.38 -10.54 -10.35
C HIS A 67 -0.94 -11.66 -9.46
N ASP A 68 -0.13 -12.23 -8.55
CA ASP A 68 -0.60 -13.23 -7.60
C ASP A 68 -1.71 -12.70 -6.69
N ARG A 69 -1.58 -11.44 -6.22
CA ARG A 69 -2.62 -10.79 -5.40
C ARG A 69 -3.91 -10.53 -6.19
N ILE A 70 -3.79 -10.03 -7.42
CA ILE A 70 -4.94 -9.80 -8.30
C ILE A 70 -5.63 -11.13 -8.61
N THR A 71 -4.88 -12.15 -9.00
CA THR A 71 -5.39 -13.49 -9.31
C THR A 71 -6.04 -14.14 -8.09
N LYS A 72 -5.43 -14.01 -6.90
CA LYS A 72 -6.03 -14.47 -5.65
C LYS A 72 -7.31 -13.73 -5.33
N GLY A 73 -7.38 -12.41 -5.49
CA GLY A 73 -8.61 -11.64 -5.28
C GLY A 73 -9.73 -12.02 -6.26
N LEU A 74 -9.38 -12.29 -7.52
CA LEU A 74 -10.33 -12.74 -8.54
C LEU A 74 -10.82 -14.17 -8.29
N ARG A 75 -9.95 -15.08 -7.86
CA ARG A 75 -10.32 -16.46 -7.48
C ARG A 75 -11.06 -16.52 -6.15
N LEU A 76 -10.65 -15.66 -5.21
CA LEU A 76 -11.30 -15.44 -3.91
C LEU A 76 -12.40 -14.38 -4.04
N CYS A 77 -13.06 -14.31 -5.20
CA CYS A 77 -14.38 -13.72 -5.31
C CYS A 77 -15.34 -14.62 -4.53
N TRP A 78 -15.27 -14.53 -3.20
CA TRP A 78 -16.16 -15.23 -2.29
C TRP A 78 -17.56 -14.71 -2.58
N PRO A 79 -18.49 -15.53 -3.08
CA PRO A 79 -19.88 -15.15 -3.03
C PRO A 79 -20.20 -15.00 -1.54
N LYS A 80 -20.27 -13.76 -1.04
CA LYS A 80 -21.01 -13.53 0.19
C LYS A 80 -22.42 -13.99 -0.15
N ALA A 81 -22.78 -15.19 0.30
CA ALA A 81 -24.03 -15.84 -0.01
C ALA A 81 -25.16 -14.83 0.17
N LYS A 82 -25.72 -14.35 -0.95
CA LYS A 82 -27.08 -13.86 -0.95
C LYS A 82 -27.95 -15.10 -0.86
N ALA A 83 -28.34 -15.46 0.35
CA ALA A 83 -29.56 -16.23 0.52
C ALA A 83 -30.70 -15.33 0.01
N GLN A 84 -31.20 -15.64 -1.18
CA GLN A 84 -32.49 -15.16 -1.65
C GLN A 84 -33.52 -16.24 -1.31
N THR A 85 -34.74 -15.80 -0.98
CA THR A 85 -35.97 -16.60 -0.74
C THR A 85 -36.13 -17.03 0.74
N LYS A 86 -37.18 -16.69 1.50
CA LYS A 86 -38.62 -16.56 1.16
C LYS A 86 -39.35 -15.69 2.22
N ALA A 87 -40.31 -14.89 1.75
CA ALA A 87 -41.43 -14.30 2.49
C ALA A 87 -41.12 -13.40 3.71
N ALA A 88 -40.86 -12.12 3.45
CA ALA A 88 -41.31 -11.09 4.39
C ALA A 88 -42.85 -11.11 4.35
N ALA A 89 -43.44 -11.70 5.39
CA ALA A 89 -44.86 -11.61 5.68
C ALA A 89 -45.22 -10.13 5.82
N ALA A 90 -45.68 -9.52 4.73
CA ALA A 90 -46.54 -8.36 4.78
C ALA A 90 -47.88 -8.79 5.38
N ALA A 91 -47.92 -8.91 6.71
CA ALA A 91 -49.14 -9.05 7.48
C ALA A 91 -49.10 -8.14 8.74
N ALA A 92 -48.32 -7.05 8.66
CA ALA A 92 -48.32 -5.98 9.65
C ALA A 92 -48.92 -4.71 9.03
N ALA A 93 -50.18 -4.79 8.61
CA ALA A 93 -51.13 -3.68 8.52
C ALA A 93 -52.44 -4.20 7.93
N GLN A 94 -53.56 -3.85 8.56
CA GLN A 94 -54.95 -4.16 8.18
C GLN A 94 -55.52 -5.49 8.71
N ALA A 95 -55.76 -5.54 10.01
CA ALA A 95 -56.96 -6.18 10.57
C ALA A 95 -57.29 -5.55 11.93
N GLN A 96 -57.57 -4.25 11.95
CA GLN A 96 -58.41 -3.68 13.01
C GLN A 96 -59.87 -3.92 12.62
N ALA A 97 -60.50 -4.94 13.22
CA ALA A 97 -61.94 -4.99 13.44
C ALA A 97 -62.26 -6.10 14.46
N PRO A 98 -62.68 -5.77 15.69
CA PRO A 98 -63.25 -6.74 16.60
C PRO A 98 -64.76 -6.76 16.40
N LYS A 99 -65.33 -7.87 15.94
CA LYS A 99 -66.73 -8.19 16.24
C LYS A 99 -66.98 -9.68 16.13
N GLY A 100 -67.11 -10.30 17.30
CA GLY A 100 -67.47 -11.69 17.43
C GLY A 100 -68.93 -11.95 17.08
N ALA A 101 -69.14 -13.19 16.62
CA ALA A 101 -70.27 -14.07 16.85
C ALA A 101 -71.69 -13.47 16.82
N GLN A 102 -72.43 -13.76 15.74
CA GLN A 102 -73.67 -14.55 15.81
C GLN A 102 -74.12 -14.96 14.39
N ALA A 103 -74.20 -16.26 14.14
CA ALA A 103 -75.11 -16.87 13.17
C ALA A 103 -76.48 -17.04 13.90
N PRO A 104 -77.65 -17.18 13.23
CA PRO A 104 -77.83 -18.19 12.18
C PRO A 104 -78.84 -17.91 11.03
N THR A 105 -78.68 -18.71 9.97
CA THR A 105 -79.72 -19.40 9.15
C THR A 105 -80.70 -18.65 8.22
N LYS A 106 -80.60 -19.08 6.94
CA LYS A 106 -81.60 -19.40 5.91
C LYS A 106 -82.27 -18.27 5.09
N ALA A 107 -82.14 -18.44 3.78
CA ALA A 107 -82.82 -17.79 2.65
C ALA A 107 -84.22 -18.41 2.39
N PRO A 108 -84.86 -18.22 1.22
CA PRO A 108 -85.27 -16.99 0.50
C PRO A 108 -86.80 -16.95 0.27
N GLU A 109 -87.40 -15.75 0.16
CA GLU A 109 -88.49 -15.35 -0.76
C GLU A 109 -88.76 -13.85 -0.57
#